data_AF-A0A9D0DH06-F1
#
_entry.id   AF-A0A9D0DH06-F1
#
_cell.length_a   1.000
_cell.length_b   1.000
_cell.length_c   1.000
_cell.angle_alpha   90.00
_cell.angle_beta   90.00
_cell.angle_gamma   90.00
#
_symmetry.space_group_name_H-M   'P 1'
#
loop_
_entity.id
_entity.type
_entity.pdbx_description
1 polymer ?
#
loop_
_entity_poly.entity_id
_entity_poly.type
_entity_poly.pdbx_seq_one_letter_code
_entity_poly.pdbx_strand_id
1 'polypeptide(L)'
;MTDQLEKICANCHSFRPVFYEQDYDRGICLQDPVFEPYLDEIVEKDSFKGCRQLVREKMFSGEREACDLYDEFDCPEDFPGDFDLMEEFDGVPVEQTQYYSSVETGYSFQDHSFSWLLEHDERLRELRSEYADSPRKERRMAADLEYHSYPAVQMFRQLVEETAPPDELPGEVVALAIDPDYAPALLTVGTHEIFFGREEEGMSLLLSLVDLPGNTEDLHIIIDKAGRFLLDRQDTSGALELYEKAAEMYPDEQLFQAGMAASSPGETK
;
A
#
# COMPACT_ATOMS: atom_id res chain seq x y z
N MET A 1 -1.39 37.56 -1.10
CA MET A 1 -0.61 38.28 -0.07
C MET A 1 0.46 37.29 0.36
N THR A 2 1.73 37.65 0.40
CA THR A 2 2.77 36.70 0.85
C THR A 2 2.62 36.53 2.36
N ASP A 3 1.95 35.46 2.77
CA ASP A 3 1.90 35.05 4.17
C ASP A 3 3.32 34.72 4.60
N GLN A 4 3.90 35.61 5.40
CA GLN A 4 5.20 35.36 6.01
C GLN A 4 5.02 34.24 7.02
N LEU A 5 5.67 33.10 6.79
CA LEU A 5 5.65 31.97 7.70
C LEU A 5 6.13 32.40 9.08
N GLU A 6 5.49 31.87 10.12
CA GLU A 6 5.91 32.11 11.50
C GLU A 6 7.34 31.60 11.70
N LYS A 7 8.19 32.39 12.36
CA LYS A 7 9.59 32.04 12.65
C LYS A 7 9.71 31.05 13.80
N ILE A 8 9.20 29.85 13.58
CA ILE A 8 9.25 28.72 14.50
C ILE A 8 10.15 27.62 13.94
N CYS A 9 10.65 26.74 14.81
CA CYS A 9 11.54 25.66 14.38
C CYS A 9 10.86 24.70 13.39
N ALA A 10 9.55 24.47 13.46
CA ALA A 10 8.83 23.61 12.51
C ALA A 10 8.97 24.08 11.05
N ASN A 11 9.17 25.38 10.84
CA ASN A 11 9.34 26.00 9.51
C ASN A 11 10.82 26.14 9.10
N CYS A 12 11.75 25.48 9.79
CA CYS A 12 13.18 25.51 9.50
C CYS A 12 13.58 24.30 8.67
N HIS A 13 14.41 24.48 7.63
CA HIS A 13 14.94 23.36 6.82
C HIS A 13 15.71 22.33 7.67
N SER A 14 16.25 22.75 8.81
CA SER A 14 17.01 21.89 9.71
C SER A 14 16.14 21.12 10.71
N PHE A 15 14.82 21.34 10.75
CA PHE A 15 13.92 20.59 11.64
C PHE A 15 13.46 19.31 10.96
N ARG A 16 13.57 18.19 11.67
CA ARG A 16 13.08 16.89 11.21
C ARG A 16 12.00 16.37 12.17
N PRO A 17 10.74 16.21 11.74
CA PRO A 17 9.70 15.65 12.59
C PRO A 17 10.02 14.20 12.93
N VAL A 18 9.62 13.76 14.11
CA VAL A 18 9.84 12.40 14.62
C VAL A 18 8.48 11.76 14.91
N PHE A 19 8.04 10.85 14.05
CA PHE A 19 6.73 10.21 14.15
C PHE A 19 6.68 9.04 15.15
N TYR A 20 7.11 9.28 16.39
CA TYR A 20 6.86 8.33 17.48
C TYR A 20 5.55 8.70 18.18
N GLU A 21 4.59 7.76 18.18
CA GLU A 21 3.45 7.80 19.09
C GLU A 21 2.47 8.99 18.91
N GLN A 22 2.25 9.44 17.67
CA GLN A 22 1.21 10.43 17.29
C GLN A 22 1.48 11.89 17.69
N ASP A 23 2.68 12.22 18.20
CA ASP A 23 3.10 13.61 18.45
C ASP A 23 3.72 14.23 17.18
N TYR A 24 2.89 14.77 16.29
CA TYR A 24 3.35 15.40 15.03
C TYR A 24 4.16 16.69 15.24
N ASP A 25 4.02 17.31 16.42
CA ASP A 25 4.60 18.62 16.70
C ASP A 25 6.03 18.53 17.23
N ARG A 26 6.61 17.32 17.32
CA ARG A 26 7.94 17.10 17.91
C ARG A 26 8.95 16.64 16.87
N GLY A 27 10.16 17.16 17.01
CA GLY A 27 11.25 16.84 16.11
C GLY A 27 12.62 17.07 16.70
N ILE A 28 13.63 16.85 15.87
CA ILE A 28 15.04 17.13 16.18
C ILE A 28 15.59 18.20 15.24
N CYS A 29 16.71 18.80 15.63
CA CYS A 29 17.47 19.71 14.77
C CYS A 29 18.64 18.95 14.15
N LEU A 30 18.68 18.89 12.81
CA LEU A 30 19.76 18.26 12.06
C LEU A 30 21.11 19.00 12.18
N GLN A 31 21.09 20.27 12.62
CA GLN A 31 22.30 21.05 12.91
C GLN A 31 22.88 20.77 14.30
N ASP A 32 22.21 19.96 15.15
CA ASP A 32 22.80 19.56 16.43
C ASP A 32 23.92 18.54 16.14
N PRO A 33 25.20 18.84 16.46
CA PRO A 33 26.35 18.00 16.08
C PRO A 33 26.27 16.56 16.60
N VAL A 34 25.44 16.30 17.63
CA VAL A 34 25.22 14.93 18.12
C VAL A 34 24.58 14.01 17.08
N PHE A 35 23.90 14.57 16.07
CA PHE A 35 23.26 13.81 14.99
C PHE A 35 24.15 13.66 13.74
N GLU A 36 25.30 14.35 13.67
CA GLU A 36 26.23 14.30 12.53
C GLU A 36 26.58 12.85 12.11
N PRO A 37 26.86 11.90 13.03
CA PRO A 37 27.18 10.51 12.65
C PRO A 37 26.00 9.72 12.06
N TYR A 38 24.78 10.26 12.14
CA TYR A 38 23.53 9.59 11.76
C TYR A 38 22.81 10.29 10.61
N LEU A 39 23.34 11.39 10.07
CA LEU A 39 22.65 12.20 9.06
C LEU A 39 22.31 11.39 7.81
N ASP A 40 23.20 10.53 7.32
CA ASP A 40 22.94 9.69 6.15
C ASP A 40 21.74 8.74 6.39
N GLU A 41 21.64 8.16 7.59
CA GLU A 41 20.52 7.28 7.95
C GLU A 41 19.21 8.06 8.08
N ILE A 42 19.26 9.24 8.69
CA ILE A 42 18.07 10.07 8.95
C ILE A 42 17.55 10.72 7.66
N VAL A 43 18.44 11.25 6.82
CA VAL A 43 18.06 12.01 5.61
C VAL A 43 17.76 11.08 4.44
N GLU A 44 18.56 10.04 4.20
CA GLU A 44 18.37 9.18 3.02
C GLU A 44 17.34 8.06 3.26
N LYS A 45 17.25 7.53 4.49
CA LYS A 45 16.44 6.34 4.80
C LYS A 45 15.26 6.64 5.71
N ASP A 46 15.08 7.90 6.10
CA ASP A 46 14.07 8.35 7.05
C ASP A 46 14.03 7.47 8.32
N SER A 47 15.20 7.06 8.79
CA SER A 47 15.35 6.07 9.86
C SER A 47 16.11 6.64 11.04
N PHE A 48 15.48 6.58 12.22
CA PHE A 48 16.10 6.92 13.50
C PHE A 48 16.64 5.70 14.25
N LYS A 49 16.73 4.52 13.62
CA LYS A 49 17.08 3.26 14.29
C LYS A 49 18.44 3.33 14.99
N GLY A 50 19.46 3.92 14.35
CA GLY A 50 20.80 4.07 14.91
C GLY A 50 20.92 5.05 16.09
N CYS A 51 19.98 5.99 16.25
CA CYS A 51 20.08 7.10 17.21
C CYS A 51 18.83 7.28 18.09
N ARG A 52 17.94 6.28 18.19
CA ARG A 52 16.66 6.37 18.92
C ARG A 52 16.76 6.98 20.32
N GLN A 53 17.80 6.61 21.06
CA GLN A 53 18.01 7.14 22.41
C GLN A 53 18.31 8.64 22.38
N LEU A 54 19.20 9.08 21.49
CA LEU A 54 19.54 10.50 21.31
C LEU A 54 18.31 11.31 20.85
N VAL A 55 17.51 10.75 19.94
CA VAL A 55 16.26 11.38 19.50
C VAL A 55 15.31 11.62 20.67
N ARG A 56 15.09 10.61 21.54
CA ARG A 56 14.24 10.77 22.73
C ARG A 56 14.76 11.82 23.72
N GLU A 57 16.08 11.93 23.85
CA GLU A 57 16.70 12.89 24.77
C GLU A 57 16.70 14.33 24.23
N LYS A 58 16.79 14.50 22.90
CA LYS A 58 16.96 15.79 22.24
C LYS A 58 15.71 16.33 21.54
N MET A 59 14.64 15.54 21.44
CA MET A 59 13.40 15.96 20.80
C MET A 59 12.76 17.17 21.50
N PHE A 60 12.26 18.12 20.72
CA PHE A 60 11.63 19.33 21.20
C PHE A 60 10.40 19.67 20.34
N SER A 61 9.51 20.54 20.85
CA SER A 61 8.36 21.02 20.08
C SER A 61 8.80 21.98 18.97
N GLY A 62 8.32 21.74 17.75
CA GLY A 62 8.54 22.56 16.57
C GLY A 62 7.94 23.97 16.68
N GLU A 63 6.95 24.17 17.55
CA GLU A 63 6.30 25.47 17.81
C GLU A 63 7.20 26.47 18.56
N ARG A 64 8.39 26.04 19.01
CA ARG A 64 9.32 26.95 19.68
C ARG A 64 9.86 28.00 18.70
N GLU A 65 10.17 29.17 19.23
CA GLU A 65 10.82 30.27 18.50
C GLU A 65 12.11 29.78 17.83
N ALA A 66 12.29 30.16 16.56
CA ALA A 66 13.44 29.79 15.78
C ALA A 66 14.75 30.34 16.38
N CYS A 67 15.84 29.57 16.27
CA CYS A 67 17.15 29.98 16.75
C CYS A 67 17.90 30.85 15.73
N ASP A 68 19.07 31.35 16.10
CA ASP A 68 19.93 32.16 15.22
C ASP A 68 20.45 31.40 13.98
N LEU A 69 20.33 30.07 13.97
CA LEU A 69 20.68 29.19 12.85
C LEU A 69 19.45 28.83 12.00
N TYR A 70 18.36 29.59 12.13
CA TYR A 70 17.17 29.39 11.33
C TYR A 70 17.50 29.52 9.84
N ASP A 71 17.20 28.45 9.11
CA ASP A 71 17.28 28.40 7.66
C ASP A 71 15.84 28.29 7.16
N GLU A 72 15.36 29.39 6.59
CA GLU A 72 13.97 29.50 6.14
C GLU A 72 13.71 28.47 5.05
N PHE A 73 12.57 27.79 5.14
CA PHE A 73 12.16 26.89 4.09
C PHE A 73 11.78 27.71 2.87
N ASP A 74 12.65 27.73 1.86
CA ASP A 74 12.36 28.30 0.54
C ASP A 74 11.30 27.42 -0.15
N CYS A 75 10.02 27.70 0.10
CA CYS A 75 8.95 27.22 -0.77
C CYS A 75 9.23 27.78 -2.18
N PRO A 76 9.38 26.94 -3.22
CA PRO A 76 9.51 27.44 -4.57
C PRO A 76 8.34 28.37 -4.89
N GLU A 77 8.62 29.58 -5.40
CA GLU A 77 7.58 30.55 -5.80
C GLU A 77 6.61 29.98 -6.86
N ASP A 78 6.98 28.86 -7.50
CA ASP A 78 6.19 28.12 -8.49
C ASP A 78 5.41 26.92 -7.92
N PHE A 79 5.42 26.70 -6.59
CA PHE A 79 4.31 25.95 -6.00
C PHE A 79 3.08 26.86 -6.12
N PRO A 80 2.00 26.43 -6.82
CA PRO A 80 0.79 27.22 -6.90
C PRO A 80 0.34 27.56 -5.48
N GLY A 81 0.59 28.80 -5.06
CA GLY A 81 0.09 29.35 -3.82
C GLY A 81 -1.41 29.28 -3.91
N ASP A 82 -2.01 28.58 -2.96
CA ASP A 82 -3.40 28.13 -3.01
C ASP A 82 -3.65 27.24 -4.24
N PHE A 83 -3.20 25.98 -4.17
CA PHE A 83 -3.95 24.92 -4.83
C PHE A 83 -5.27 24.82 -4.07
N ASP A 84 -6.21 25.71 -4.38
CA ASP A 84 -7.61 25.57 -4.02
C ASP A 84 -8.11 24.36 -4.83
N LEU A 85 -7.81 23.17 -4.32
CA LEU A 85 -8.26 21.87 -4.84
C LEU A 85 -9.79 21.82 -5.00
N MET A 86 -10.52 22.83 -4.51
CA MET A 86 -11.96 22.99 -4.71
C MET A 86 -12.36 23.79 -5.95
N GLU A 87 -11.54 24.69 -6.50
CA GLU A 87 -11.95 25.54 -7.64
C GLU A 87 -11.74 24.89 -9.02
N GLU A 88 -10.81 23.93 -9.16
CA GLU A 88 -10.53 23.30 -10.47
C GLU A 88 -11.51 22.13 -10.82
N PHE A 89 -12.43 21.79 -9.92
CA PHE A 89 -13.50 20.81 -10.17
C PHE A 89 -14.84 21.44 -10.57
N ASP A 90 -14.91 22.77 -10.69
CA ASP A 90 -16.13 23.44 -11.16
C ASP A 90 -16.31 23.20 -12.67
N GLY A 91 -17.02 22.10 -12.99
CA GLY A 91 -17.39 21.72 -14.35
C GLY A 91 -16.73 20.45 -14.88
N VAL A 92 -15.86 19.80 -14.11
CA VAL A 92 -15.56 18.38 -14.35
C VAL A 92 -16.77 17.61 -13.81
N PRO A 93 -17.49 16.83 -14.62
CA PRO A 93 -18.39 15.84 -14.06
C PRO A 93 -17.49 14.87 -13.29
N VAL A 94 -17.39 15.08 -11.98
CA VAL A 94 -17.11 13.98 -11.07
C VAL A 94 -18.29 13.07 -11.31
N GLU A 95 -18.12 12.05 -12.16
CA GLU A 95 -18.90 10.83 -11.96
C GLU A 95 -18.56 10.45 -10.54
N GLN A 96 -19.49 10.79 -9.63
CA GLN A 96 -19.47 10.27 -8.29
C GLN A 96 -19.34 8.78 -8.49
N THR A 97 -18.16 8.23 -8.20
CA THR A 97 -18.02 6.82 -7.89
C THR A 97 -19.12 6.60 -6.89
N GLN A 98 -20.16 5.90 -7.33
CA GLN A 98 -21.37 5.78 -6.55
C GLN A 98 -20.93 5.12 -5.26
N TYR A 99 -20.92 5.91 -4.19
CA TYR A 99 -20.70 5.39 -2.87
C TYR A 99 -21.89 4.48 -2.65
N TYR A 100 -21.69 3.19 -2.93
CA TYR A 100 -22.76 2.20 -2.94
C TYR A 100 -23.46 2.31 -1.60
N SER A 101 -24.76 2.64 -1.67
CA SER A 101 -25.62 2.79 -0.51
C SER A 101 -25.38 1.59 0.41
N SER A 102 -24.87 1.85 1.61
CA SER A 102 -24.55 0.86 2.64
C SER A 102 -25.83 0.13 3.05
N VAL A 103 -26.14 -0.95 2.35
CA VAL A 103 -27.03 -1.99 2.87
C VAL A 103 -26.19 -2.72 3.89
N GLU A 104 -26.58 -2.74 5.17
CA GLU A 104 -25.93 -3.59 6.17
C GLU A 104 -26.04 -5.04 5.70
N THR A 105 -25.01 -5.54 5.05
CA THR A 105 -25.05 -6.86 4.41
C THR A 105 -24.87 -8.00 5.41
N GLY A 106 -24.37 -7.68 6.62
CA GLY A 106 -24.16 -8.64 7.71
C GLY A 106 -23.02 -9.63 7.45
N TYR A 107 -22.18 -9.40 6.43
CA TYR A 107 -21.03 -10.23 6.08
C TYR A 107 -19.81 -9.36 5.75
N SER A 108 -18.61 -9.93 5.93
CA SER A 108 -17.33 -9.28 5.61
C SER A 108 -16.39 -10.25 4.87
N PHE A 109 -15.32 -9.72 4.28
CA PHE A 109 -14.25 -10.54 3.68
C PHE A 109 -13.45 -11.37 4.69
N GLN A 110 -13.46 -10.99 5.97
CA GLN A 110 -12.84 -11.81 7.00
C GLN A 110 -13.65 -13.10 7.20
N ASP A 111 -14.97 -13.01 7.12
CA ASP A 111 -15.89 -14.11 7.39
C ASP A 111 -16.15 -15.01 6.17
N HIS A 112 -16.02 -14.48 4.96
CA HIS A 112 -16.36 -15.17 3.71
C HIS A 112 -15.25 -15.07 2.65
N SER A 113 -15.14 -16.10 1.81
CA SER A 113 -14.19 -16.10 0.69
C SER A 113 -14.55 -15.07 -0.37
N PHE A 114 -13.58 -14.66 -1.17
CA PHE A 114 -13.77 -13.83 -2.36
C PHE A 114 -14.79 -14.44 -3.31
N SER A 115 -14.68 -15.74 -3.62
CA SER A 115 -15.67 -16.46 -4.42
C SER A 115 -17.09 -16.35 -3.87
N TRP A 116 -17.25 -16.53 -2.55
CA TRP A 116 -18.55 -16.40 -1.90
C TRP A 116 -19.07 -14.96 -1.99
N LEU A 117 -18.24 -13.97 -1.72
CA LEU A 117 -18.62 -12.55 -1.83
C LEU A 117 -19.00 -12.20 -3.27
N LEU A 118 -18.27 -12.69 -4.27
CA LEU A 118 -18.61 -12.46 -5.68
C LEU A 118 -19.96 -13.08 -6.07
N GLU A 119 -20.44 -14.10 -5.35
CA GLU A 119 -21.76 -14.69 -5.58
C GLU A 119 -22.90 -13.97 -4.83
N HIS A 120 -22.60 -13.43 -3.64
CA HIS A 120 -23.61 -12.98 -2.67
C HIS A 120 -23.64 -11.46 -2.45
N ASP A 121 -22.56 -10.75 -2.78
CA ASP A 121 -22.49 -9.29 -2.75
C ASP A 121 -22.94 -8.70 -4.09
N GLU A 122 -24.03 -7.95 -4.07
CA GLU A 122 -24.59 -7.31 -5.25
C GLU A 122 -23.62 -6.29 -5.85
N ARG A 123 -22.89 -5.53 -5.03
CA ARG A 123 -21.96 -4.49 -5.48
C ARG A 123 -20.81 -5.11 -6.28
N LEU A 124 -20.24 -6.21 -5.77
CA LEU A 124 -19.16 -6.91 -6.48
C LEU A 124 -19.63 -7.52 -7.80
N ARG A 125 -20.86 -8.06 -7.84
CA ARG A 125 -21.43 -8.60 -9.09
C ARG A 125 -21.73 -7.52 -10.11
N GLU A 126 -22.25 -6.38 -9.65
CA GLU A 126 -22.52 -5.23 -10.49
C GLU A 126 -21.21 -4.68 -11.07
N LEU A 127 -20.17 -4.46 -10.25
CA LEU A 127 -18.84 -4.06 -10.72
C LEU A 127 -18.25 -5.07 -11.72
N ARG A 128 -18.31 -6.37 -11.40
CA ARG A 128 -17.84 -7.43 -12.29
C ARG A 128 -18.58 -7.42 -13.63
N SER A 129 -19.89 -7.16 -13.61
CA SER A 129 -20.72 -7.09 -14.81
C SER A 129 -20.48 -5.80 -15.61
N GLU A 130 -20.29 -4.68 -14.93
CA GLU A 130 -20.03 -3.37 -15.52
C GLU A 130 -18.73 -3.39 -16.33
N TYR A 131 -17.66 -3.92 -15.72
CA TYR A 131 -16.36 -3.99 -16.35
C TYR A 131 -16.16 -5.22 -17.24
N ALA A 132 -17.11 -6.15 -17.33
CA ALA A 132 -16.95 -7.40 -18.08
C ALA A 132 -16.54 -7.17 -19.56
N ASP A 133 -17.13 -6.15 -20.19
CA ASP A 133 -16.91 -5.81 -21.59
C ASP A 133 -15.90 -4.65 -21.79
N SER A 134 -15.38 -4.08 -20.69
CA SER A 134 -14.44 -2.96 -20.75
C SER A 134 -13.05 -3.40 -21.24
N PRO A 135 -12.34 -2.58 -22.01
CA PRO A 135 -10.97 -2.87 -22.43
C PRO A 135 -10.05 -3.14 -21.23
N ARG A 136 -9.11 -4.09 -21.37
CA ARG A 136 -8.16 -4.46 -20.28
C ARG A 136 -7.49 -3.25 -19.62
N LYS A 137 -7.10 -2.24 -20.40
CA LYS A 137 -6.45 -1.02 -19.88
C LYS A 137 -7.37 -0.23 -18.94
N GLU A 138 -8.66 -0.16 -19.25
CA GLU A 138 -9.66 0.55 -18.47
C GLU A 138 -9.95 -0.20 -17.17
N ARG A 139 -10.21 -1.51 -17.25
CA ARG A 139 -10.35 -2.39 -16.08
C ARG A 139 -9.15 -2.26 -15.14
N ARG A 140 -7.94 -2.30 -15.71
CA ARG A 140 -6.67 -2.16 -14.97
C ARG A 140 -6.57 -0.83 -14.23
N MET A 141 -6.90 0.27 -14.89
CA MET A 141 -6.82 1.61 -14.29
C MET A 141 -7.83 1.78 -13.16
N ALA A 142 -9.06 1.29 -13.33
CA ALA A 142 -10.07 1.32 -12.28
C ALA A 142 -9.68 0.43 -11.08
N ALA A 143 -9.19 -0.79 -11.33
CA ALA A 143 -8.70 -1.68 -10.29
C ALA A 143 -7.49 -1.11 -9.52
N ASP A 144 -6.56 -0.47 -10.22
CA ASP A 144 -5.40 0.20 -9.63
C ASP A 144 -5.81 1.33 -8.68
N LEU A 145 -6.79 2.16 -9.11
CA LEU A 145 -7.34 3.22 -8.27
C LEU A 145 -7.97 2.67 -6.98
N GLU A 146 -8.83 1.67 -7.08
CA GLU A 146 -9.48 1.06 -5.90
C GLU A 146 -8.46 0.42 -4.95
N TYR A 147 -7.47 -0.28 -5.52
CA TYR A 147 -6.42 -0.93 -4.74
C TYR A 147 -5.55 0.08 -3.96
N HIS A 148 -5.17 1.19 -4.58
CA HIS A 148 -4.26 2.16 -3.98
C HIS A 148 -4.94 3.28 -3.18
N SER A 149 -6.19 3.62 -3.50
CA SER A 149 -6.92 4.66 -2.77
C SER A 149 -7.41 4.16 -1.40
N TYR A 150 -7.74 2.87 -1.27
CA TYR A 150 -8.30 2.33 -0.03
C TYR A 150 -7.41 2.55 1.21
N PRO A 151 -6.08 2.29 1.18
CA PRO A 151 -5.20 2.65 2.30
C PRO A 151 -5.25 4.13 2.67
N ALA A 152 -5.32 5.03 1.68
CA ALA A 152 -5.42 6.47 1.94
C ALA A 152 -6.76 6.82 2.60
N VAL A 153 -7.87 6.26 2.13
CA VAL A 153 -9.20 6.43 2.73
C VAL A 153 -9.21 5.94 4.18
N GLN A 154 -8.60 4.78 4.47
CA GLN A 154 -8.52 4.26 5.83
C GLN A 154 -7.67 5.17 6.74
N MET A 155 -6.57 5.73 6.25
CA MET A 155 -5.78 6.71 7.00
C MET A 155 -6.57 7.99 7.31
N PHE A 156 -7.32 8.52 6.33
CA PHE A 156 -8.16 9.70 6.54
C PHE A 156 -9.26 9.43 7.55
N ARG A 157 -9.94 8.28 7.49
CA ARG A 157 -10.97 7.93 8.47
C ARG A 157 -10.43 7.78 9.87
N GLN A 158 -9.26 7.16 10.02
CA GLN A 158 -8.58 7.11 11.32
C GLN A 158 -8.29 8.51 11.87
N LEU A 159 -7.90 9.46 11.01
CA LEU A 159 -7.65 10.84 11.41
C LEU A 159 -8.91 11.57 11.89
N VAL A 160 -10.07 11.30 11.28
CA VAL A 160 -11.36 11.91 11.66
C VAL A 160 -12.17 11.08 12.66
N GLU A 161 -11.56 10.04 13.25
CA GLU A 161 -12.18 9.10 14.19
C GLU A 161 -13.46 8.42 13.62
N GLU A 162 -13.54 8.28 12.30
CA GLU A 162 -14.63 7.58 11.63
C GLU A 162 -14.30 6.09 11.54
N THR A 163 -15.23 5.24 11.98
CA THR A 163 -15.10 3.80 11.83
C THR A 163 -15.60 3.36 10.47
N ALA A 164 -14.81 2.53 9.78
CA ALA A 164 -15.27 1.82 8.60
C ALA A 164 -16.57 1.05 8.89
N PRO A 165 -17.54 1.05 7.95
CA PRO A 165 -18.71 0.21 8.08
C PRO A 165 -18.29 -1.28 8.13
N PRO A 166 -18.99 -2.12 8.91
CA PRO A 166 -18.63 -3.53 9.08
C PRO A 166 -18.73 -4.36 7.79
N ASP A 167 -19.52 -3.90 6.82
CA ASP A 167 -19.73 -4.50 5.50
C ASP A 167 -18.85 -3.84 4.40
N GLU A 168 -17.92 -2.96 4.78
CA GLU A 168 -16.99 -2.38 3.82
C GLU A 168 -16.07 -3.45 3.23
N LEU A 169 -15.98 -3.44 1.91
CA LEU A 169 -15.10 -4.35 1.19
C LEU A 169 -13.71 -3.71 1.07
N PRO A 170 -12.65 -4.47 1.37
CA PRO A 170 -11.29 -4.00 1.15
C PRO A 170 -11.04 -3.63 -0.31
N GLY A 171 -10.21 -2.60 -0.55
CA GLY A 171 -9.90 -2.13 -1.91
C GLY A 171 -9.35 -3.23 -2.82
N GLU A 172 -8.59 -4.19 -2.29
CA GLU A 172 -8.10 -5.34 -3.06
C GLU A 172 -9.22 -6.28 -3.53
N VAL A 173 -10.29 -6.44 -2.75
CA VAL A 173 -11.45 -7.26 -3.11
C VAL A 173 -12.24 -6.58 -4.22
N VAL A 174 -12.45 -5.28 -4.09
CA VAL A 174 -13.10 -4.45 -5.10
C VAL A 174 -12.29 -4.45 -6.41
N ALA A 175 -10.98 -4.22 -6.32
CA ALA A 175 -10.07 -4.22 -7.46
C ALA A 175 -10.09 -5.56 -8.22
N LEU A 176 -10.14 -6.69 -7.51
CA LEU A 176 -10.20 -8.01 -8.14
C LEU A 176 -11.57 -8.32 -8.78
N ALA A 177 -12.65 -7.72 -8.27
CA ALA A 177 -13.95 -7.78 -8.93
C ALA A 177 -13.96 -6.98 -10.25
N ILE A 178 -13.31 -5.82 -10.28
CA ILE A 178 -13.18 -4.96 -11.48
C ILE A 178 -12.26 -5.59 -12.54
N ASP A 179 -11.03 -5.96 -12.16
CA ASP A 179 -10.08 -6.62 -13.06
C ASP A 179 -9.63 -7.97 -12.47
N PRO A 180 -10.16 -9.09 -12.98
CA PRO A 180 -9.83 -10.43 -12.50
C PRO A 180 -8.38 -10.82 -12.76
N ASP A 181 -7.71 -10.11 -13.67
CA ASP A 181 -6.32 -10.33 -14.05
C ASP A 181 -5.38 -9.39 -13.29
N TYR A 182 -5.88 -8.61 -12.32
CA TYR A 182 -5.10 -7.62 -11.57
C TYR A 182 -4.11 -8.29 -10.62
N ALA A 183 -2.89 -8.53 -11.11
CA ALA A 183 -1.84 -9.25 -10.40
C ALA A 183 -1.61 -8.80 -8.93
N PRO A 184 -1.57 -7.48 -8.60
CA PRO A 184 -1.46 -7.06 -7.20
C PRO A 184 -2.63 -7.52 -6.33
N ALA A 185 -3.87 -7.42 -6.82
CA ALA A 185 -5.03 -7.90 -6.06
C ALA A 185 -5.10 -9.43 -6.00
N LEU A 186 -4.72 -10.15 -7.06
CA LEU A 186 -4.61 -11.61 -7.01
C LEU A 186 -3.64 -12.08 -5.92
N LEU A 187 -2.48 -11.43 -5.81
CA LEU A 187 -1.53 -11.67 -4.72
C LEU A 187 -2.18 -11.36 -3.37
N THR A 188 -2.68 -10.14 -3.18
CA THR A 188 -3.18 -9.69 -1.86
C THR A 188 -4.40 -10.48 -1.41
N VAL A 189 -5.42 -10.63 -2.24
CA VAL A 189 -6.61 -11.43 -1.92
C VAL A 189 -6.22 -12.90 -1.71
N GLY A 190 -5.38 -13.48 -2.56
CA GLY A 190 -4.92 -14.87 -2.41
C GLY A 190 -4.19 -15.12 -1.09
N THR A 191 -3.30 -14.21 -0.69
CA THR A 191 -2.61 -14.31 0.61
C THR A 191 -3.54 -14.09 1.80
N HIS A 192 -4.54 -13.20 1.68
CA HIS A 192 -5.57 -13.00 2.72
C HIS A 192 -6.47 -14.23 2.88
N GLU A 193 -6.90 -14.86 1.80
CA GLU A 193 -7.66 -16.12 1.84
C GLU A 193 -6.91 -17.20 2.64
N ILE A 194 -5.62 -17.40 2.33
CA ILE A 194 -4.74 -18.32 3.07
C ILE A 194 -4.61 -17.88 4.54
N PHE A 195 -4.44 -16.59 4.80
CA PHE A 195 -4.34 -16.05 6.16
C PHE A 195 -5.61 -16.34 6.99
N PHE A 196 -6.79 -16.28 6.37
CA PHE A 196 -8.07 -16.62 6.98
C PHE A 196 -8.36 -18.14 7.02
N GLY A 197 -7.40 -18.98 6.63
CA GLY A 197 -7.50 -20.44 6.69
C GLY A 197 -8.23 -21.06 5.49
N ARG A 198 -8.46 -20.29 4.42
CA ARG A 198 -9.12 -20.72 3.18
C ARG A 198 -8.04 -21.06 2.13
N GLU A 199 -7.25 -22.07 2.48
CA GLU A 199 -6.03 -22.46 1.75
C GLU A 199 -6.29 -22.79 0.26
N GLU A 200 -7.36 -23.55 -0.04
CA GLU A 200 -7.69 -23.92 -1.43
C GLU A 200 -8.06 -22.71 -2.30
N GLU A 201 -8.86 -21.78 -1.75
CA GLU A 201 -9.28 -20.56 -2.45
C GLU A 201 -8.06 -19.66 -2.71
N GLY A 202 -7.25 -19.41 -1.68
CA GLY A 202 -6.09 -18.55 -1.81
C GLY A 202 -5.02 -19.14 -2.74
N MET A 203 -4.76 -20.45 -2.67
CA MET A 203 -3.86 -21.10 -3.62
C MET A 203 -4.37 -21.03 -5.06
N SER A 204 -5.67 -21.20 -5.29
CA SER A 204 -6.27 -21.01 -6.61
C SER A 204 -5.98 -19.62 -7.18
N LEU A 205 -6.16 -18.57 -6.37
CA LEU A 205 -5.84 -17.20 -6.75
C LEU A 205 -4.34 -16.99 -7.04
N LEU A 206 -3.45 -17.49 -6.17
CA LEU A 206 -2.01 -17.36 -6.38
C LEU A 206 -1.55 -18.10 -7.65
N LEU A 207 -2.09 -19.28 -7.93
CA LEU A 207 -1.75 -20.05 -9.13
C LEU A 207 -2.22 -19.35 -10.42
N SER A 208 -3.32 -18.59 -10.37
CA SER A 208 -3.80 -17.82 -11.53
C SER A 208 -2.83 -16.72 -11.97
N LEU A 209 -1.91 -16.27 -11.10
CA LEU A 209 -0.84 -15.33 -11.48
C LEU A 209 0.01 -15.88 -12.63
N VAL A 210 0.21 -17.20 -12.69
CA VAL A 210 1.05 -17.86 -13.69
C VAL A 210 0.41 -17.81 -15.08
N ASP A 211 -0.92 -17.75 -15.14
CA ASP A 211 -1.70 -17.70 -16.40
C ASP A 211 -1.75 -16.29 -17.01
N LEU A 212 -1.29 -15.27 -16.29
CA LEU A 212 -1.27 -13.89 -16.80
C LEU A 212 -0.26 -13.72 -17.93
N PRO A 213 -0.46 -12.75 -18.85
CA PRO A 213 0.51 -12.47 -19.91
C PRO A 213 1.88 -12.07 -19.35
N GLY A 214 2.97 -12.64 -19.85
CA GLY A 214 4.33 -12.38 -19.37
C GLY A 214 4.83 -10.94 -19.50
N ASN A 215 4.13 -10.09 -20.25
CA ASN A 215 4.39 -8.65 -20.32
C ASN A 215 3.60 -7.83 -19.29
N THR A 216 2.90 -8.49 -18.37
CA THR A 216 2.24 -7.83 -17.23
C THR A 216 3.31 -7.24 -16.32
N GLU A 217 3.11 -5.99 -15.93
CA GLU A 217 4.05 -5.24 -15.09
C GLU A 217 4.35 -5.99 -13.79
N ASP A 218 5.65 -6.06 -13.47
CA ASP A 218 6.18 -6.71 -12.27
C ASP A 218 5.73 -8.16 -12.02
N LEU A 219 5.19 -8.86 -13.03
CA LEU A 219 4.56 -10.18 -12.83
C LEU A 219 5.50 -11.19 -12.14
N HIS A 220 6.75 -11.24 -12.58
CA HIS A 220 7.75 -12.14 -12.01
C HIS A 220 8.08 -11.82 -10.54
N ILE A 221 8.11 -10.52 -10.19
CA ILE A 221 8.29 -10.05 -8.81
C ILE A 221 7.05 -10.42 -7.96
N ILE A 222 5.85 -10.28 -8.52
CA ILE A 222 4.59 -10.60 -7.84
C ILE A 222 4.50 -12.11 -7.55
N ILE A 223 4.85 -12.95 -8.53
CA ILE A 223 4.89 -14.42 -8.35
C ILE A 223 5.95 -14.80 -7.30
N ASP A 224 7.15 -14.22 -7.34
CA ASP A 224 8.18 -14.47 -6.32
C ASP A 224 7.73 -14.03 -4.91
N LYS A 225 7.00 -12.91 -4.79
CA LYS A 225 6.39 -12.49 -3.52
C LYS A 225 5.36 -13.50 -3.02
N ALA A 226 4.49 -14.02 -3.90
CA ALA A 226 3.53 -15.07 -3.54
C ALA A 226 4.25 -16.34 -3.05
N GLY A 227 5.27 -16.79 -3.77
CA GLY A 227 6.04 -17.97 -3.38
C GLY A 227 6.80 -17.78 -2.06
N ARG A 228 7.38 -16.60 -1.80
CA ARG A 228 8.02 -16.29 -0.51
C ARG A 228 7.04 -16.26 0.64
N PHE A 229 5.84 -15.72 0.44
CA PHE A 229 4.78 -15.76 1.45
C PHE A 229 4.46 -17.20 1.87
N LEU A 230 4.36 -18.13 0.91
CA LEU A 230 4.13 -19.55 1.19
C LEU A 230 5.31 -20.17 1.97
N LEU A 231 6.54 -19.86 1.58
CA LEU A 231 7.75 -20.32 2.30
C LEU A 231 7.85 -19.77 3.72
N ASP A 232 7.53 -18.49 3.93
CA ASP A 232 7.53 -17.86 5.26
C ASP A 232 6.51 -18.52 6.20
N ARG A 233 5.43 -19.07 5.63
CA ARG A 233 4.43 -19.90 6.33
C ARG A 233 4.82 -21.38 6.46
N GLN A 234 5.98 -21.77 5.96
CA GLN A 234 6.46 -23.15 5.88
C GLN A 234 5.62 -24.06 4.96
N ASP A 235 4.78 -23.49 4.09
CA ASP A 235 4.10 -24.21 3.03
C ASP A 235 5.03 -24.41 1.83
N THR A 236 6.00 -25.30 2.03
CA THR A 236 6.97 -25.69 1.00
C THR A 236 6.31 -26.40 -0.19
N SER A 237 5.18 -27.08 0.02
CA SER A 237 4.46 -27.78 -1.05
C SER A 237 3.76 -26.79 -1.98
N GLY A 238 3.00 -25.85 -1.44
CA GLY A 238 2.33 -24.81 -2.23
C GLY A 238 3.35 -23.89 -2.91
N ALA A 239 4.42 -23.52 -2.22
CA ALA A 239 5.50 -22.74 -2.82
C ALA A 239 6.15 -23.47 -4.01
N LEU A 240 6.46 -24.76 -3.85
CA LEU A 240 7.04 -25.56 -4.92
C LEU A 240 6.09 -25.66 -6.12
N GLU A 241 4.81 -25.94 -5.89
CA GLU A 241 3.79 -26.00 -6.97
C GLU A 241 3.73 -24.69 -7.76
N LEU A 242 3.68 -23.55 -7.06
CA LEU A 242 3.63 -22.23 -7.70
C LEU A 242 4.87 -21.97 -8.54
N TYR A 243 6.07 -22.22 -7.99
CA TYR A 243 7.32 -21.98 -8.70
C TYR A 243 7.55 -22.95 -9.87
N GLU A 244 7.15 -24.22 -9.75
CA GLU A 244 7.22 -25.19 -10.84
C GLU A 244 6.37 -24.74 -12.03
N LYS A 245 5.11 -24.37 -11.79
CA LYS A 245 4.24 -23.85 -12.85
C LYS A 245 4.76 -22.54 -13.45
N ALA A 246 5.26 -21.63 -12.60
CA ALA A 246 5.86 -20.39 -13.09
C ALA A 246 7.09 -20.66 -13.96
N ALA A 247 7.95 -21.59 -13.59
CA ALA A 247 9.14 -21.98 -14.36
C ALA A 247 8.78 -22.68 -15.68
N GLU A 248 7.67 -23.41 -15.75
CA GLU A 248 7.16 -23.97 -17.01
C GLU A 248 6.75 -22.88 -18.01
N MET A 249 6.09 -21.83 -17.52
CA MET A 249 5.63 -20.71 -18.35
C MET A 249 6.73 -19.70 -18.68
N TYR A 250 7.69 -19.54 -17.79
CA TYR A 250 8.77 -18.55 -17.87
C TYR A 250 10.14 -19.22 -17.63
N PRO A 251 10.60 -20.09 -18.56
CA PRO A 251 11.78 -20.94 -18.34
C PRO A 251 13.09 -20.15 -18.21
N ASP A 252 13.14 -18.92 -18.75
CA ASP A 252 14.33 -18.07 -18.71
C ASP A 252 14.42 -17.23 -17.41
N GLU A 253 13.37 -17.24 -16.56
CA GLU A 253 13.33 -16.44 -15.34
C GLU A 253 14.03 -17.16 -14.18
N GLN A 254 15.19 -16.62 -13.78
CA GLN A 254 16.04 -17.24 -12.75
C GLN A 254 15.42 -17.18 -11.36
N LEU A 255 14.54 -16.21 -11.09
CA LEU A 255 13.85 -16.09 -9.82
C LEU A 255 13.07 -17.36 -9.46
N PHE A 256 12.40 -17.98 -10.43
CA PHE A 256 11.59 -19.18 -10.18
C PHE A 256 12.45 -20.42 -9.93
N GLN A 257 13.63 -20.52 -10.56
CA GLN A 257 14.60 -21.58 -10.27
C GLN A 257 15.12 -21.47 -8.84
N ALA A 258 15.41 -20.25 -8.37
CA ALA A 258 15.81 -20.00 -6.99
C ALA A 258 14.68 -20.34 -6.00
N GLY A 259 13.43 -20.00 -6.35
CA GLY A 259 12.23 -20.34 -5.58
C GLY A 259 12.01 -21.84 -5.40
N MET A 260 12.12 -22.64 -6.48
CA MET A 260 12.03 -24.10 -6.40
C MET A 260 13.14 -24.71 -5.52
N ALA A 261 14.37 -24.21 -5.66
CA ALA A 261 15.49 -24.66 -4.84
C ALA A 261 15.28 -24.37 -3.34
N ALA A 262 14.68 -23.21 -3.01
CA ALA A 262 14.32 -22.86 -1.65
C ALA A 262 13.11 -23.66 -1.10
N SER A 263 12.22 -24.12 -1.99
CA SER A 263 11.03 -24.92 -1.64
C SER A 263 11.34 -26.41 -1.45
N SER A 264 12.46 -26.87 -2.01
CA SER A 264 12.92 -28.24 -1.82
C SER A 264 13.56 -28.40 -0.43
N PRO A 265 13.19 -29.42 0.36
CA PRO A 265 13.87 -29.71 1.61
C PRO A 265 15.33 -29.99 1.28
N GLY A 266 16.24 -29.15 1.80
CA GLY A 266 17.67 -29.33 1.59
C GLY A 266 18.06 -30.75 1.98
N GLU A 267 18.70 -31.47 1.06
CA GLU A 267 19.49 -32.65 1.42
C GLU A 267 20.64 -32.17 2.32
N THR A 268 20.35 -32.00 3.62
CA THR A 268 21.39 -31.87 4.65
C THR A 268 22.18 -33.17 4.66
N LYS A 269 23.34 -33.15 4.00
CA LYS A 269 24.44 -34.09 4.21
C LYS A 269 25.05 -33.91 5.59
#